data_AF-A0A7X6V9F8-F1
#
_entry.id   AF-A0A7X6V9F8-F1
#
_cell.length_a   1.000
_cell.length_b   1.000
_cell.length_c   1.000
_cell.angle_alpha   90.00
_cell.angle_beta   90.00
_cell.angle_gamma   90.00
#
_symmetry.space_group_name_H-M   'P 1'
#
loop_
_entity.id
_entity.type
_entity.pdbx_description
1 polymer ?
#
loop_
_entity_poly.entity_id
_entity_poly.type
_entity_poly.pdbx_seq_one_letter_code
_entity_poly.pdbx_strand_id
1 'polypeptide(L)'
;MKTRSFLPYLFIATVITVAFVFPKRFSDEMPQSGGDDLMSLIFADARAVLGQSLVRVTDRYYHGGVSIDYTAHKHECGGLGSRAHTHNHDPAGAAHADTVESTGNSQNPKHEPSKRKFNDPWAWMNSKIHVQQVRHLEHDEIAELIPSIWAACRADPQNIEAYEMGWYIIAKMLKRPEDGMKVLLEGIKNNPDSVALEVTRGQSLYYDMKDNLAAEEVFEKAIHKAAIKTDDDFKRLSVDEIFMLQRAFDYLRHFATEREDMDAAEKYAGRHEEVRRLIQTK
;
A
#
# COMPACT_ATOMS: atom_id res chain seq x y z
N MET A 1 -5.88 -51.39 16.35
CA MET A 1 -4.47 -50.99 16.16
C MET A 1 -4.40 -49.47 16.10
N LYS A 2 -3.67 -48.80 16.99
CA LYS A 2 -3.46 -47.34 16.94
C LYS A 2 -2.32 -47.05 15.97
N THR A 3 -2.61 -46.45 14.83
CA THR A 3 -1.59 -45.93 13.91
C THR A 3 -0.92 -44.73 14.59
N ARG A 4 0.34 -44.87 15.00
CA ARG A 4 1.15 -43.73 15.44
C ARG A 4 1.40 -42.86 14.21
N SER A 5 0.97 -41.60 14.24
CA SER A 5 1.20 -40.66 13.15
C SER A 5 2.70 -40.39 13.03
N PHE A 6 3.28 -40.73 11.87
CA PHE A 6 4.68 -40.47 11.53
C PHE A 6 4.93 -39.04 11.03
N LEU A 7 3.86 -38.27 10.79
CA LEU A 7 3.90 -36.92 10.26
C LEU A 7 4.82 -35.94 11.03
N PRO A 8 4.82 -35.89 12.38
CA PRO A 8 5.69 -34.94 13.09
C PRO A 8 7.18 -35.28 12.94
N TYR A 9 7.53 -36.57 12.83
CA TYR A 9 8.91 -37.00 12.66
C TYR A 9 9.44 -36.68 11.25
N LEU A 10 8.58 -36.82 10.23
CA LEU A 10 8.93 -36.43 8.87
C LEU A 10 9.22 -34.92 8.80
N PHE A 11 8.38 -34.09 9.44
CA PHE A 11 8.60 -32.64 9.46
C PHE A 11 9.92 -32.26 10.14
N ILE A 12 10.20 -32.82 11.34
CA ILE A 12 11.45 -32.58 12.05
C ILE A 12 12.66 -33.04 11.22
N ALA A 13 12.59 -34.20 10.58
CA ALA A 13 13.64 -34.70 9.71
C ALA A 13 13.88 -33.77 8.51
N THR A 14 12.81 -33.23 7.89
CA THR A 14 12.92 -32.25 6.80
C THR A 14 13.59 -30.96 7.28
N VAL A 15 13.18 -30.40 8.44
CA VAL A 15 13.79 -29.19 9.02
C VAL A 15 15.27 -29.42 9.31
N ILE A 16 15.64 -30.55 9.93
CA ILE A 16 17.04 -30.88 10.21
C ILE A 16 17.85 -31.02 8.90
N THR A 17 17.26 -31.64 7.88
CA THR A 17 17.91 -31.81 6.57
C THR A 17 18.16 -30.45 5.92
N VAL A 18 17.17 -29.55 5.91
CA VAL A 18 17.31 -28.19 5.37
C VAL A 18 18.29 -27.36 6.19
N ALA A 19 18.28 -27.46 7.52
CA ALA A 19 19.14 -26.63 8.37
C ALA A 19 20.61 -27.06 8.38
N PHE A 20 20.90 -28.35 8.28
CA PHE A 20 22.26 -28.87 8.50
C PHE A 20 22.91 -29.51 7.28
N VAL A 21 22.11 -30.08 6.36
CA VAL A 21 22.65 -30.77 5.17
C VAL A 21 22.78 -29.80 4.01
N PHE A 22 21.79 -28.92 3.80
CA PHE A 22 21.81 -27.93 2.72
C PHE A 22 23.01 -26.97 2.80
N PRO A 23 23.32 -26.31 3.93
CA PRO A 23 24.46 -25.40 4.00
C PRO A 23 25.82 -26.07 3.74
N LYS A 24 25.94 -27.36 4.09
CA LYS A 24 27.15 -28.15 3.85
C LYS A 24 27.27 -28.65 2.41
N ARG A 25 26.14 -28.96 1.77
CA ARG A 25 26.12 -29.50 0.40
C ARG A 25 26.26 -28.40 -0.65
N PHE A 26 25.76 -27.21 -0.34
CA PHE A 26 25.80 -26.04 -1.20
C PHE A 26 26.79 -25.00 -0.71
N SER A 27 27.78 -25.34 0.13
CA SER A 27 28.76 -24.36 0.66
C SER A 27 29.48 -23.56 -0.42
N ASP A 28 29.64 -24.17 -1.60
CA ASP A 28 30.37 -23.61 -2.75
C ASP A 28 29.43 -22.85 -3.72
N GLU A 29 28.11 -23.05 -3.58
CA GLU A 29 27.04 -22.35 -4.32
C GLU A 29 26.27 -21.39 -3.40
N MET A 30 26.58 -21.38 -2.10
CA MET A 30 26.03 -20.44 -1.14
C MET A 30 26.52 -19.07 -1.57
N PRO A 31 25.60 -18.11 -1.68
CA PRO A 31 25.92 -16.87 -2.30
C PRO A 31 26.96 -16.13 -1.45
N GLN A 32 28.15 -15.96 -2.02
CA GLN A 32 29.26 -15.24 -1.40
C GLN A 32 29.23 -13.74 -1.71
N SER A 33 28.25 -13.30 -2.51
CA SER A 33 27.94 -11.89 -2.75
C SER A 33 27.09 -11.32 -1.60
N GLY A 34 27.51 -10.18 -1.06
CA GLY A 34 26.66 -9.40 -0.15
C GLY A 34 25.41 -8.95 -0.89
N GLY A 35 24.26 -9.57 -0.58
CA GLY A 35 22.97 -9.26 -1.21
C GLY A 35 22.04 -10.47 -1.34
N ASP A 36 22.55 -11.69 -1.27
CA ASP A 36 21.73 -12.88 -1.39
C ASP A 36 21.31 -13.40 0.00
N ASP A 37 20.00 -13.37 0.27
CA ASP A 37 19.38 -13.85 1.50
C ASP A 37 19.12 -15.37 1.40
N LEU A 38 19.04 -16.07 2.53
CA LEU A 38 18.65 -17.49 2.58
C LEU A 38 17.33 -17.75 1.83
N MET A 39 16.45 -16.76 1.81
CA MET A 39 15.20 -16.79 1.05
C MET A 39 15.41 -16.85 -0.46
N SER A 40 16.44 -16.19 -1.01
CA SER A 40 16.73 -16.27 -2.45
C SER A 40 17.23 -17.67 -2.84
N LEU A 41 18.02 -18.30 -1.97
CA LEU A 41 18.52 -19.66 -2.18
C LEU A 41 17.41 -20.72 -2.10
N ILE A 42 16.51 -20.62 -1.12
CA ILE A 42 15.47 -21.63 -0.89
C ILE A 42 14.33 -21.51 -1.90
N PHE A 43 13.92 -20.29 -2.25
CA PHE A 43 12.71 -20.07 -3.04
C PHE A 43 12.95 -19.69 -4.49
N ALA A 44 14.18 -19.30 -4.88
CA ALA A 44 14.50 -18.87 -6.25
C ALA A 44 13.41 -17.91 -6.81
N ASP A 45 12.82 -18.22 -7.97
CA ASP A 45 11.77 -17.40 -8.59
C ASP A 45 10.43 -17.38 -7.83
N ALA A 46 10.16 -18.38 -6.98
CA ALA A 46 8.94 -18.41 -6.17
C ALA A 46 8.89 -17.26 -5.14
N ARG A 47 10.03 -16.61 -4.88
CA ARG A 47 10.15 -15.51 -3.93
C ARG A 47 9.31 -14.29 -4.32
N ALA A 48 9.18 -14.00 -5.62
CA ALA A 48 8.35 -12.89 -6.11
C ALA A 48 6.87 -13.14 -5.83
N VAL A 49 6.40 -14.36 -6.13
CA VAL A 49 5.03 -14.79 -5.84
C VAL A 49 4.75 -14.77 -4.33
N LEU A 50 5.72 -15.21 -3.53
CA LEU A 50 5.62 -15.18 -2.07
C LEU A 50 5.55 -13.74 -1.54
N GLY A 51 6.44 -12.85 -2.00
CA GLY A 51 6.46 -11.44 -1.60
C GLY A 51 5.12 -10.77 -1.91
N GLN A 52 4.60 -10.93 -3.13
CA GLN A 52 3.28 -10.41 -3.50
C GLN A 52 2.15 -11.03 -2.67
N SER A 53 2.20 -12.33 -2.39
CA SER A 53 1.21 -12.99 -1.54
C SER A 53 1.23 -12.44 -0.11
N LEU A 54 2.40 -12.14 0.44
CA LEU A 54 2.53 -11.57 1.79
C LEU A 54 1.94 -10.16 1.88
N VAL A 55 2.15 -9.32 0.87
CA VAL A 55 1.49 -8.00 0.76
C VAL A 55 -0.03 -8.16 0.78
N ARG A 56 -0.58 -9.04 -0.08
CA ARG A 56 -2.04 -9.30 -0.15
C ARG A 56 -2.62 -9.89 1.14
N VAL A 57 -1.88 -10.77 1.82
CA VAL A 57 -2.30 -11.33 3.11
C VAL A 57 -2.31 -10.25 4.18
N THR A 58 -1.30 -9.36 4.17
CA THR A 58 -1.22 -8.22 5.09
C THR A 58 -2.40 -7.28 4.88
N ASP A 59 -2.67 -6.89 3.64
CA ASP A 59 -3.82 -6.04 3.28
C ASP A 59 -5.15 -6.67 3.72
N ARG A 60 -5.36 -7.94 3.39
CA ARG A 60 -6.54 -8.68 3.82
C ARG A 60 -6.68 -8.72 5.34
N TYR A 61 -5.59 -8.97 6.06
CA TYR A 61 -5.59 -9.02 7.51
C TYR A 61 -5.90 -7.65 8.12
N TYR A 62 -5.33 -6.58 7.54
CA TYR A 62 -5.64 -5.21 7.91
C TYR A 62 -7.15 -4.89 7.73
N HIS A 63 -7.78 -5.44 6.70
CA HIS A 63 -9.21 -5.31 6.42
C HIS A 63 -10.09 -6.38 7.09
N GLY A 64 -9.61 -7.01 8.18
CA GLY A 64 -10.40 -7.95 8.97
C GLY A 64 -10.76 -9.24 8.21
N GLY A 65 -9.93 -9.65 7.26
CA GLY A 65 -10.12 -10.85 6.46
C GLY A 65 -10.80 -10.62 5.10
N VAL A 66 -11.25 -9.41 4.81
CA VAL A 66 -11.91 -9.07 3.54
C VAL A 66 -10.86 -8.64 2.51
N SER A 67 -10.86 -9.27 1.33
CA SER A 67 -10.10 -8.76 0.19
C SER A 67 -10.84 -7.60 -0.44
N ILE A 68 -10.23 -6.41 -0.43
CA ILE A 68 -10.76 -5.24 -1.12
C ILE A 68 -10.13 -5.21 -2.52
N ASP A 69 -10.94 -5.42 -3.55
CA ASP A 69 -10.51 -5.16 -4.92
C ASP A 69 -10.83 -3.71 -5.28
N TYR A 70 -9.80 -2.86 -5.20
CA TYR A 70 -9.93 -1.44 -5.55
C TYR A 70 -10.25 -1.20 -7.03
N THR A 71 -10.11 -2.21 -7.89
CA THR A 71 -10.44 -2.12 -9.32
C THR A 71 -11.85 -2.60 -9.67
N ALA A 72 -12.55 -3.26 -8.74
CA ALA A 72 -13.89 -3.81 -8.96
C ALA A 72 -15.04 -2.77 -8.91
N HIS A 73 -14.74 -1.47 -9.09
CA HIS A 73 -15.74 -0.40 -9.18
C HIS A 73 -16.50 -0.36 -10.52
N LYS A 74 -17.01 -1.50 -11.00
CA LYS A 74 -17.95 -1.56 -12.14
C LYS A 74 -19.08 -2.59 -12.01
N HIS A 75 -19.40 -3.04 -10.80
CA HIS A 75 -20.69 -3.70 -10.58
C HIS A 75 -21.50 -2.97 -9.52
N GLU A 76 -22.62 -2.45 -9.99
CA GLU A 76 -23.74 -1.87 -9.26
C GLU A 76 -24.13 -2.76 -8.07
N CYS A 77 -23.58 -2.50 -6.89
CA CYS A 77 -24.26 -2.90 -5.65
C CYS A 77 -25.34 -1.87 -5.35
N GLY A 78 -26.47 -2.01 -6.04
CA GLY A 78 -27.71 -1.33 -5.72
C GLY A 78 -28.14 -1.67 -4.29
N GLY A 79 -28.36 -0.64 -3.49
CA GLY A 79 -29.10 -0.70 -2.24
C GLY A 79 -28.31 -1.24 -1.05
N LEU A 80 -27.57 -0.35 -0.39
CA LEU A 80 -27.64 -0.05 1.06
C LEU A 80 -26.54 0.98 1.35
N GLY A 81 -26.94 2.09 1.96
CA GLY A 81 -26.21 3.35 1.97
C GLY A 81 -24.75 3.24 2.44
N SER A 82 -23.82 3.33 1.49
CA SER A 82 -22.44 3.71 1.79
C SER A 82 -22.40 5.22 1.93
N ARG A 83 -22.34 5.68 3.18
CA ARG A 83 -21.92 7.03 3.53
C ARG A 83 -20.46 7.15 3.09
N ALA A 84 -20.26 7.72 1.90
CA ALA A 84 -18.95 8.04 1.38
C ALA A 84 -18.23 8.93 2.40
N HIS A 85 -17.17 8.41 3.01
CA HIS A 85 -16.24 9.23 3.77
C HIS A 85 -15.39 10.01 2.76
N THR A 86 -15.89 11.16 2.34
CA THR A 86 -15.09 12.17 1.66
C THR A 86 -14.12 12.73 2.69
N HIS A 87 -12.85 12.31 2.63
CA HIS A 87 -11.78 13.00 3.31
C HIS A 87 -11.51 14.32 2.58
N ASN A 88 -12.36 15.33 2.83
CA ASN A 88 -12.02 16.73 2.58
C ASN A 88 -10.99 17.12 3.63
N HIS A 89 -9.72 17.12 3.23
CA HIS A 89 -8.70 17.87 3.92
C HIS A 89 -8.70 19.29 3.34
N ASP A 90 -9.45 20.20 3.95
CA ASP A 90 -9.22 21.64 3.78
C ASP A 90 -8.50 22.20 5.02
N PRO A 91 -7.53 23.12 4.83
CA PRO A 91 -6.71 23.67 5.90
C PRO A 91 -7.37 24.88 6.58
N ALA A 92 -7.09 25.01 7.88
CA ALA A 92 -7.05 26.24 8.68
C ALA A 92 -8.23 27.24 8.66
N GLY A 93 -8.94 27.29 9.80
CA GLY A 93 -9.19 28.54 10.54
C GLY A 93 -10.33 29.47 10.10
N ALA A 94 -11.50 29.36 10.74
CA ALA A 94 -12.36 30.51 11.04
C ALA A 94 -13.34 30.16 12.18
N ALA A 95 -13.35 30.99 13.21
CA ALA A 95 -14.29 30.95 14.32
C ALA A 95 -15.68 31.41 13.87
N HIS A 96 -16.74 30.70 14.25
CA HIS A 96 -18.07 31.28 14.47
C HIS A 96 -18.83 30.45 15.51
N ALA A 97 -19.09 31.08 16.66
CA ALA A 97 -20.26 30.79 17.48
C ALA A 97 -21.50 31.33 16.74
N ASP A 98 -22.60 30.56 16.72
CA ASP A 98 -23.92 31.03 17.16
C ASP A 98 -25.03 29.98 16.93
N THR A 99 -25.73 29.70 18.02
CA THR A 99 -27.16 29.42 18.22
C THR A 99 -28.00 28.65 17.18
N VAL A 100 -28.43 27.46 17.63
CA VAL A 100 -29.80 26.88 17.66
C VAL A 100 -30.91 27.57 16.84
N GLU A 101 -31.47 26.86 15.85
CA GLU A 101 -32.87 26.37 15.80
C GLU A 101 -33.28 25.95 14.38
N SER A 102 -33.59 24.66 14.20
CA SER A 102 -34.72 24.20 13.35
C SER A 102 -34.91 22.69 13.50
N THR A 103 -35.87 22.35 14.35
CA THR A 103 -36.94 21.37 14.12
C THR A 103 -36.74 20.32 13.03
N GLY A 104 -36.59 19.06 13.44
CA GLY A 104 -36.63 17.90 12.54
C GLY A 104 -36.71 16.60 13.32
N ASN A 105 -37.92 16.31 13.80
CA ASN A 105 -38.31 15.08 14.51
C ASN A 105 -37.98 13.82 13.68
N SER A 106 -36.81 13.19 13.89
CA SER A 106 -36.50 11.89 13.29
C SER A 106 -36.74 10.78 14.31
N GLN A 107 -37.98 10.31 14.31
CA GLN A 107 -38.38 9.08 14.97
C GLN A 107 -37.52 7.93 14.43
N ASN A 108 -36.66 7.36 15.27
CA ASN A 108 -36.04 6.06 15.01
C ASN A 108 -37.16 4.99 14.93
N PRO A 109 -37.38 4.32 13.79
CA PRO A 109 -38.22 3.14 13.81
C PRO A 109 -37.43 2.03 14.53
N LYS A 110 -37.88 1.67 15.73
CA LYS A 110 -37.50 0.40 16.36
C LYS A 110 -37.92 -0.72 15.42
N HIS A 111 -36.97 -1.26 14.66
CA HIS A 111 -37.20 -2.49 13.90
C HIS A 111 -37.43 -3.63 14.89
N GLU A 112 -38.69 -4.02 15.06
CA GLU A 112 -39.02 -5.29 15.69
C GLU A 112 -38.47 -6.45 14.83
N PRO A 113 -37.86 -7.48 15.44
CA PRO A 113 -37.39 -8.64 14.71
C PRO A 113 -38.60 -9.42 14.19
N SER A 114 -38.94 -9.23 12.92
CA SER A 114 -39.92 -10.06 12.25
C SER A 114 -39.44 -11.52 12.29
N LYS A 115 -40.24 -12.39 12.90
CA LYS A 115 -40.00 -13.84 12.95
C LYS A 115 -40.09 -14.39 11.53
N ARG A 116 -39.00 -14.32 10.77
CA ARG A 116 -38.91 -14.88 9.40
C ARG A 116 -38.90 -16.41 9.49
N LYS A 117 -39.92 -17.03 8.90
CA LYS A 117 -40.12 -18.49 8.88
C LYS A 117 -39.07 -19.16 7.98
N PHE A 118 -38.67 -20.39 8.31
CA PHE A 118 -37.65 -21.24 7.66
C PHE A 118 -37.94 -21.63 6.18
N ASN A 119 -38.89 -20.97 5.52
CA ASN A 119 -39.30 -21.31 4.15
C ASN A 119 -38.32 -20.81 3.08
N ASP A 120 -37.31 -20.04 3.47
CA ASP A 120 -36.21 -19.68 2.61
C ASP A 120 -34.89 -19.99 3.34
N PRO A 121 -34.29 -21.17 3.09
CA PRO A 121 -33.04 -21.56 3.72
C PRO A 121 -31.88 -20.64 3.34
N TRP A 122 -31.94 -19.95 2.18
CA TRP A 122 -30.92 -18.98 1.77
C TRP A 122 -31.07 -17.66 2.53
N ALA A 123 -32.29 -17.14 2.69
CA ALA A 123 -32.50 -15.95 3.52
C ALA A 123 -32.19 -16.20 5.00
N TRP A 124 -32.48 -17.41 5.51
CA TRP A 124 -32.09 -17.80 6.87
C TRP A 124 -30.57 -17.84 7.02
N MET A 125 -29.86 -18.46 6.08
CA MET A 125 -28.40 -18.54 6.11
C MET A 125 -27.75 -17.16 5.97
N ASN A 126 -28.20 -16.33 5.03
CA ASN A 126 -27.74 -14.95 4.85
C ASN A 126 -28.06 -14.06 6.07
N SER A 127 -29.12 -14.35 6.84
CA SER A 127 -29.40 -13.65 8.10
C SER A 127 -28.49 -14.08 9.26
N LYS A 128 -27.82 -15.23 9.13
CA LYS A 128 -26.92 -15.77 10.16
C LYS A 128 -25.46 -15.46 9.81
N ILE A 129 -25.11 -15.50 8.53
CA ILE A 129 -23.82 -15.08 7.99
C ILE A 129 -23.85 -13.56 7.87
N HIS A 130 -23.44 -12.89 8.93
CA HIS A 130 -23.11 -11.48 8.83
C HIS A 130 -21.74 -11.42 8.15
N VAL A 131 -21.64 -10.69 7.03
CA VAL A 131 -20.32 -10.22 6.57
C VAL A 131 -19.71 -9.56 7.79
N GLN A 132 -18.59 -10.09 8.29
CA GLN A 132 -17.90 -9.47 9.41
C GLN A 132 -17.75 -7.99 9.02
N GLN A 133 -18.24 -7.08 9.87
CA GLN A 133 -18.08 -5.66 9.61
C GLN A 133 -16.62 -5.44 9.26
N VAL A 134 -16.36 -4.70 8.17
CA VAL A 134 -14.99 -4.36 7.76
C VAL A 134 -14.36 -3.67 8.96
N ARG A 135 -13.55 -4.44 9.70
CA ARG A 135 -12.85 -3.97 10.88
C ARG A 135 -11.44 -3.67 10.39
N HIS A 136 -11.07 -2.41 10.40
CA HIS A 136 -9.67 -2.04 10.30
C HIS A 136 -8.98 -2.35 11.62
N LEU A 137 -7.74 -2.81 11.57
CA LEU A 137 -6.91 -2.89 12.77
C LEU A 137 -6.75 -1.48 13.34
N GLU A 138 -6.89 -1.36 14.65
CA GLU A 138 -6.74 -0.08 15.34
C GLU A 138 -5.44 -0.04 16.16
N HIS A 139 -4.81 1.14 16.20
CA HIS A 139 -3.68 1.46 17.09
C HIS A 139 -2.58 0.38 17.13
N ASP A 140 -2.42 -0.29 18.27
CA ASP A 140 -1.32 -1.24 18.53
C ASP A 140 -1.42 -2.51 17.67
N GLU A 141 -2.63 -2.88 17.22
CA GLU A 141 -2.84 -4.05 16.36
C GLU A 141 -2.18 -3.88 14.98
N ILE A 142 -1.93 -2.63 14.55
CA ILE A 142 -1.26 -2.32 13.29
C ILE A 142 0.20 -2.77 13.32
N ALA A 143 0.83 -2.80 14.50
CA ALA A 143 2.21 -3.28 14.64
C ALA A 143 2.36 -4.77 14.28
N GLU A 144 1.27 -5.55 14.33
CA GLU A 144 1.25 -6.97 13.93
C GLU A 144 1.46 -7.16 12.42
N LEU A 145 1.29 -6.10 11.61
CA LEU A 145 1.54 -6.14 10.17
C LEU A 145 3.04 -6.10 9.84
N ILE A 146 3.86 -5.51 10.72
CA ILE A 146 5.28 -5.25 10.43
C ILE A 146 6.05 -6.52 10.07
N PRO A 147 5.94 -7.65 10.79
CA PRO A 147 6.67 -8.86 10.45
C PRO A 147 6.34 -9.39 9.03
N SER A 148 5.08 -9.30 8.61
CA SER A 148 4.63 -9.75 7.30
C SER A 148 5.17 -8.86 6.19
N ILE A 149 5.15 -7.53 6.39
CA ILE A 149 5.77 -6.57 5.47
C ILE A 149 7.28 -6.78 5.37
N TRP A 150 7.96 -6.93 6.50
CA TRP A 150 9.39 -7.19 6.53
C TRP A 150 9.72 -8.47 5.75
N ALA A 151 8.94 -9.54 5.95
CA ALA A 151 9.10 -10.77 5.21
C ALA A 151 8.83 -10.58 3.70
N ALA A 152 7.86 -9.75 3.32
CA ALA A 152 7.58 -9.43 1.92
C ALA A 152 8.76 -8.74 1.22
N CYS A 153 9.34 -7.71 1.86
CA CYS A 153 10.51 -7.00 1.33
C CYS A 153 11.75 -7.90 1.19
N ARG A 154 11.92 -8.89 2.07
CA ARG A 154 13.04 -9.86 2.01
C ARG A 154 12.80 -10.99 1.02
N ALA A 155 11.56 -11.45 0.89
CA ALA A 155 11.21 -12.42 -0.13
C ALA A 155 11.43 -11.82 -1.52
N ASP A 156 10.98 -10.59 -1.75
CA ASP A 156 11.15 -9.89 -3.02
C ASP A 156 11.68 -8.46 -2.83
N PRO A 157 13.02 -8.28 -2.85
CA PRO A 157 13.62 -6.95 -2.73
C PRO A 157 13.25 -6.00 -3.87
N GLN A 158 12.72 -6.50 -4.99
CA GLN A 158 12.26 -5.68 -6.11
C GLN A 158 10.76 -5.30 -6.00
N ASN A 159 10.08 -5.76 -4.95
CA ASN A 159 8.66 -5.48 -4.76
C ASN A 159 8.45 -4.06 -4.21
N ILE A 160 8.27 -3.11 -5.12
CA ILE A 160 8.00 -1.69 -4.82
C ILE A 160 6.79 -1.53 -3.87
N GLU A 161 5.70 -2.27 -4.11
CA GLU A 161 4.46 -2.19 -3.32
C GLU A 161 4.70 -2.55 -1.84
N ALA A 162 5.55 -3.55 -1.58
CA ALA A 162 5.90 -3.96 -0.21
C ALA A 162 6.59 -2.82 0.56
N TYR A 163 7.49 -2.08 -0.08
CA TYR A 163 8.17 -0.94 0.55
C TYR A 163 7.24 0.25 0.75
N GLU A 164 6.36 0.55 -0.22
CA GLU A 164 5.37 1.62 -0.08
C GLU A 164 4.36 1.32 1.02
N MET A 165 3.87 0.08 1.09
CA MET A 165 2.96 -0.37 2.15
C MET A 165 3.65 -0.34 3.52
N GLY A 166 4.91 -0.79 3.59
CA GLY A 166 5.69 -0.74 4.83
C GLY A 166 5.95 0.68 5.31
N TRP A 167 6.28 1.59 4.41
CA TRP A 167 6.35 3.01 4.71
C TRP A 167 5.01 3.54 5.22
N TYR A 168 3.91 3.28 4.52
CA TYR A 168 2.60 3.77 4.90
C TYR A 168 2.21 3.32 6.32
N ILE A 169 2.37 2.02 6.61
CA ILE A 169 2.09 1.46 7.93
C ILE A 169 2.95 2.15 9.00
N ILE A 170 4.26 2.26 8.80
CA ILE A 170 5.16 2.77 9.84
C ILE A 170 5.05 4.29 9.99
N ALA A 171 5.08 5.04 8.90
CA ALA A 171 5.04 6.50 8.91
C ALA A 171 3.64 7.04 9.21
N LYS A 172 2.62 6.54 8.49
CA LYS A 172 1.27 7.13 8.55
C LYS A 172 0.41 6.52 9.64
N MET A 173 0.46 5.20 9.82
CA MET A 173 -0.43 4.53 10.76
C MET A 173 0.17 4.49 12.17
N LEU A 174 1.44 4.11 12.30
CA LEU A 174 2.16 4.06 13.58
C LEU A 174 2.82 5.39 13.99
N LYS A 175 2.72 6.44 13.16
CA LYS A 175 3.23 7.78 13.43
C LYS A 175 4.75 7.81 13.71
N ARG A 176 5.52 6.98 13.00
CA ARG A 176 6.98 6.90 13.09
C ARG A 176 7.64 7.23 11.75
N PRO A 177 7.57 8.49 11.30
CA PRO A 177 7.94 8.85 9.94
C PRO A 177 9.42 8.64 9.61
N GLU A 178 10.32 8.81 10.58
CA GLU A 178 11.76 8.57 10.40
C GLU A 178 12.07 7.09 10.14
N ASP A 179 11.31 6.19 10.78
CA ASP A 179 11.46 4.75 10.57
C ASP A 179 10.84 4.30 9.25
N GLY A 180 9.70 4.88 8.86
CA GLY A 180 9.13 4.67 7.53
C GLY A 180 10.07 5.15 6.42
N MET A 181 10.75 6.27 6.63
CA MET A 181 11.76 6.79 5.69
C MET A 181 12.92 5.80 5.50
N LYS A 182 13.36 5.11 6.56
CA LYS A 182 14.40 4.06 6.43
C LYS A 182 13.94 2.92 5.52
N VAL A 183 12.67 2.51 5.61
CA VAL A 183 12.08 1.48 4.73
C VAL A 183 12.07 1.95 3.27
N LEU A 184 11.67 3.20 3.01
CA LEU A 184 11.73 3.75 1.64
C LEU A 184 13.16 3.81 1.10
N LEU A 185 14.13 4.25 1.90
CA LEU A 185 15.52 4.33 1.49
C LEU A 185 16.11 2.94 1.18
N GLU A 186 15.75 1.91 1.96
CA GLU A 186 16.09 0.52 1.64
C GLU A 186 15.45 0.07 0.32
N GLY A 187 14.17 0.39 0.11
CA GLY A 187 13.47 0.15 -1.15
C GLY A 187 14.16 0.81 -2.35
N ILE A 188 14.53 2.09 -2.23
CA ILE A 188 15.24 2.84 -3.29
C ILE A 188 16.63 2.25 -3.55
N LYS A 189 17.33 1.80 -2.51
CA LYS A 189 18.62 1.14 -2.67
C LYS A 189 18.48 -0.15 -3.50
N ASN A 190 17.42 -0.92 -3.26
CA ASN A 190 17.15 -2.16 -3.99
C ASN A 190 16.55 -1.89 -5.38
N ASN A 191 15.85 -0.77 -5.57
CA ASN A 191 15.14 -0.39 -6.80
C ASN A 191 15.58 1.02 -7.25
N PRO A 192 16.84 1.19 -7.70
CA PRO A 192 17.43 2.51 -7.91
C PRO A 192 16.76 3.33 -9.02
N ASP A 193 16.07 2.69 -9.96
CA ASP A 193 15.34 3.31 -11.07
C ASP A 193 13.84 3.54 -10.77
N SER A 194 13.35 3.12 -9.59
CA SER A 194 11.93 3.25 -9.24
C SER A 194 11.53 4.71 -9.09
N VAL A 195 10.64 5.15 -9.99
CA VAL A 195 9.99 6.47 -9.95
C VAL A 195 9.02 6.53 -8.77
N ALA A 196 8.22 5.48 -8.57
CA ALA A 196 7.21 5.39 -7.51
C ALA A 196 7.82 5.61 -6.12
N LEU A 197 8.92 4.91 -5.79
CA LEU A 197 9.55 5.05 -4.48
C LEU A 197 10.15 6.44 -4.23
N GLU A 198 10.70 7.11 -5.24
CA GLU A 198 11.16 8.50 -5.06
C GLU A 198 9.98 9.46 -4.90
N VAL A 199 8.89 9.28 -5.65
CA VAL A 199 7.67 10.09 -5.47
C VAL A 199 7.09 9.90 -4.06
N THR A 200 7.02 8.66 -3.57
CA THR A 200 6.58 8.35 -2.22
C THR A 200 7.53 8.93 -1.15
N ARG A 201 8.84 8.95 -1.42
CA ARG A 201 9.82 9.64 -0.56
C ARG A 201 9.59 11.14 -0.50
N GLY A 202 9.36 11.79 -1.64
CA GLY A 202 9.03 13.22 -1.70
C GLY A 202 7.77 13.55 -0.89
N GLN A 203 6.74 12.71 -1.00
CA GLN A 203 5.52 12.85 -0.20
C GLN A 203 5.77 12.72 1.29
N SER A 204 6.65 11.80 1.70
CA SER A 204 6.97 11.64 3.12
C SER A 204 7.74 12.85 3.66
N LEU A 205 8.69 13.38 2.90
CA LEU A 205 9.40 14.61 3.26
C LEU A 205 8.42 15.79 3.42
N TYR A 206 7.50 15.95 2.47
CA TYR A 206 6.51 17.02 2.49
C TYR A 206 5.49 16.87 3.62
N TYR A 207 4.80 15.73 3.70
CA TYR A 207 3.69 15.58 4.64
C TYR A 207 4.11 15.19 6.05
N ASP A 208 5.11 14.34 6.18
CA ASP A 208 5.47 13.76 7.47
C ASP A 208 6.60 14.54 8.15
N MET A 209 7.65 14.88 7.38
CA MET A 209 8.82 15.56 7.90
C MET A 209 8.73 17.10 7.81
N LYS A 210 7.77 17.62 7.04
CA LYS A 210 7.56 19.05 6.80
C LYS A 210 8.79 19.75 6.20
N ASP A 211 9.56 19.03 5.39
CA ASP A 211 10.75 19.54 4.70
C ASP A 211 10.42 19.76 3.22
N ASN A 212 9.89 20.95 2.90
CA ASN A 212 9.45 21.27 1.55
C ASN A 212 10.62 21.32 0.55
N LEU A 213 11.78 21.85 0.97
CA LEU A 213 12.95 21.96 0.11
C LEU A 213 13.47 20.57 -0.27
N ALA A 214 13.65 19.69 0.71
CA ALA A 214 14.08 18.32 0.43
C ALA A 214 13.03 17.54 -0.39
N ALA A 215 11.74 17.78 -0.14
CA ALA A 215 10.67 17.13 -0.88
C ALA A 215 10.70 17.53 -2.37
N GLU A 216 10.85 18.82 -2.66
CA GLU A 216 10.98 19.35 -4.02
C GLU A 216 12.15 18.72 -4.77
N GLU A 217 13.36 18.73 -4.18
CA GLU A 217 14.54 18.11 -4.79
C GLU A 217 14.29 16.62 -5.15
N VAL A 218 13.57 15.91 -4.29
CA VAL A 218 13.24 14.50 -4.52
C VAL A 218 12.20 14.32 -5.62
N PHE A 219 11.20 15.20 -5.74
CA PHE A 219 10.25 15.14 -6.85
C PHE A 219 10.93 15.45 -8.19
N GLU A 220 11.85 16.43 -8.24
CA GLU A 220 12.66 16.69 -9.43
C GLU A 220 13.52 15.47 -9.79
N LYS A 221 14.12 14.84 -8.78
CA LYS A 221 14.88 13.59 -8.96
C LYS A 221 14.00 12.47 -9.52
N ALA A 222 12.75 12.34 -9.09
CA ALA A 222 11.82 11.35 -9.61
C ALA A 222 11.53 11.58 -11.10
N ILE A 223 11.30 12.83 -11.52
CA ILE A 223 11.12 13.18 -12.94
C ILE A 223 12.39 12.86 -13.73
N HIS A 224 13.56 13.21 -13.20
CA HIS A 224 14.83 12.95 -13.86
C HIS A 224 15.08 11.44 -14.06
N LYS A 225 14.74 10.60 -13.06
CA LYS A 225 14.79 9.15 -13.22
C LYS A 225 13.84 8.65 -14.31
N ALA A 226 12.61 9.15 -14.34
CA ALA A 226 11.64 8.79 -15.36
C ALA A 226 12.16 9.15 -16.76
N ALA A 227 12.72 10.35 -16.91
CA ALA A 227 13.30 10.84 -18.17
C ALA A 227 14.46 9.96 -18.64
N ILE A 228 15.42 9.64 -17.76
CA ILE A 228 16.52 8.73 -18.09
C ILE A 228 16.01 7.35 -18.50
N LYS A 229 15.05 6.79 -17.73
CA LYS A 229 14.51 5.45 -17.96
C LYS A 229 13.86 5.33 -19.33
N THR A 230 13.27 6.42 -19.85
CA THR A 230 12.54 6.40 -21.11
C THR A 230 13.24 7.08 -22.28
N ASP A 231 14.42 7.67 -22.08
CA ASP A 231 15.06 8.57 -23.05
C ASP A 231 14.10 9.73 -23.41
N ASP A 232 13.58 10.38 -22.36
CA ASP A 232 12.56 11.46 -22.39
C ASP A 232 11.20 11.11 -23.03
N ASP A 233 10.99 9.90 -23.54
CA ASP A 233 9.72 9.44 -24.08
C ASP A 233 8.82 8.77 -23.03
N PHE A 234 8.13 9.58 -22.21
CA PHE A 234 7.26 9.09 -21.12
C PHE A 234 6.15 8.12 -21.56
N LYS A 235 5.86 7.96 -22.85
CA LYS A 235 4.94 6.92 -23.36
C LYS A 235 5.38 5.50 -23.01
N ARG A 236 6.69 5.32 -22.80
CA ARG A 236 7.31 4.04 -22.45
C ARG A 236 7.10 3.65 -20.98
N LEU A 237 6.68 4.58 -20.13
CA LEU A 237 6.33 4.29 -18.75
C LEU A 237 5.09 3.40 -18.65
N SER A 238 5.02 2.63 -17.58
CA SER A 238 3.80 1.95 -17.16
C SER A 238 2.72 2.96 -16.75
N VAL A 239 1.46 2.53 -16.70
CA VAL A 239 0.34 3.40 -16.29
C VAL A 239 0.56 3.92 -14.87
N ASP A 240 1.03 3.07 -13.95
CA ASP A 240 1.29 3.46 -12.56
C ASP A 240 2.42 4.49 -12.45
N GLU A 241 3.51 4.33 -13.22
CA GLU A 241 4.59 5.31 -13.26
C GLU A 241 4.13 6.65 -13.84
N ILE A 242 3.24 6.64 -14.84
CA ILE A 242 2.63 7.86 -15.40
C ILE A 242 1.79 8.57 -14.32
N PHE A 243 0.99 7.82 -13.54
CA PHE A 243 0.26 8.39 -12.40
C PHE A 243 1.19 8.99 -11.33
N MET A 244 2.27 8.29 -10.98
CA MET A 244 3.25 8.79 -10.01
C MET A 244 3.94 10.06 -10.51
N LEU A 245 4.28 10.10 -11.80
CA LEU A 245 4.90 11.26 -12.41
C LEU A 245 3.96 12.46 -12.48
N GLN A 246 2.68 12.23 -12.81
CA GLN A 246 1.64 13.27 -12.74
C GLN A 246 1.60 13.90 -11.34
N ARG A 247 1.61 13.07 -10.30
CA ARG A 247 1.60 13.53 -8.90
C ARG A 247 2.87 14.31 -8.54
N ALA A 248 4.04 13.92 -9.03
CA ALA A 248 5.27 14.68 -8.83
C ALA A 248 5.19 16.09 -9.45
N PHE A 249 4.67 16.20 -10.68
CA PHE A 249 4.46 17.50 -11.32
C PHE A 249 3.47 18.38 -10.56
N ASP A 250 2.41 17.80 -9.98
CA ASP A 250 1.47 18.56 -9.16
C ASP A 250 2.12 19.17 -7.92
N TYR A 251 2.97 18.41 -7.20
CA TYR A 251 3.71 18.95 -6.05
C TYR A 251 4.71 20.03 -6.45
N LEU A 252 5.46 19.83 -7.54
CA LEU A 252 6.42 20.81 -8.02
C LEU A 252 5.76 22.10 -8.49
N ARG A 253 4.61 21.99 -9.16
CA ARG A 253 3.77 23.14 -9.48
C ARG A 253 3.34 23.86 -8.21
N HIS A 254 2.88 23.13 -7.19
CA HIS A 254 2.50 23.70 -5.91
C HIS A 254 3.66 24.48 -5.26
N PHE A 255 4.86 23.89 -5.17
CA PHE A 255 6.04 24.57 -4.62
C PHE A 255 6.46 25.80 -5.43
N ALA A 256 6.42 25.71 -6.77
CA ALA A 256 6.70 26.86 -7.63
C ALA A 256 5.71 28.01 -7.38
N THR A 257 4.41 27.70 -7.24
CA THR A 257 3.39 28.68 -6.88
C THR A 257 3.60 29.28 -5.49
N GLU A 258 3.99 28.49 -4.49
CA GLU A 258 4.31 29.01 -3.14
C GLU A 258 5.48 30.00 -3.14
N ARG A 259 6.42 29.86 -4.09
CA ARG A 259 7.53 30.79 -4.29
C ARG A 259 7.22 31.95 -5.25
N GLU A 260 5.99 32.04 -5.75
CA GLU A 260 5.60 33.01 -6.79
C GLU A 260 6.38 32.88 -8.11
N ASP A 261 7.00 31.71 -8.37
CA ASP A 261 7.68 31.38 -9.63
C ASP A 261 6.66 30.85 -10.65
N MET A 262 5.96 31.80 -11.28
CA MET A 262 4.86 31.49 -12.20
C MET A 262 5.34 30.80 -13.48
N ASP A 263 6.57 31.09 -13.93
CA ASP A 263 7.17 30.46 -15.11
C ASP A 263 7.42 28.97 -14.85
N ALA A 264 7.99 28.61 -13.70
CA ALA A 264 8.17 27.23 -13.30
C ALA A 264 6.83 26.52 -13.07
N ALA A 265 5.86 27.19 -12.46
CA ALA A 265 4.53 26.63 -12.23
C ALA A 265 3.80 26.30 -13.55
N GLU A 266 3.87 27.19 -14.54
CA GLU A 266 3.29 26.96 -15.88
C GLU A 266 4.03 25.83 -16.62
N LYS A 267 5.36 25.78 -16.52
CA LYS A 267 6.16 24.66 -17.07
C LYS A 267 5.71 23.32 -16.51
N TYR A 268 5.57 23.21 -15.18
CA TYR A 268 5.11 21.97 -14.54
C TYR A 268 3.66 21.64 -14.89
N ALA A 269 2.77 22.63 -15.01
CA ALA A 269 1.40 22.43 -15.47
C ALA A 269 1.33 21.86 -16.89
N GLY A 270 2.14 22.39 -17.82
CA GLY A 270 2.22 21.90 -19.19
C GLY A 270 2.68 20.43 -19.27
N ARG A 271 3.71 20.08 -18.48
CA ARG A 271 4.22 18.70 -18.39
C ARG A 271 3.23 17.74 -17.72
N HIS A 272 2.54 18.19 -16.67
CA HIS A 272 1.46 17.43 -16.06
C HIS A 272 0.38 17.06 -17.09
N GLU A 273 -0.05 18.04 -17.89
CA GLU A 273 -1.08 17.82 -18.91
C GLU A 273 -0.61 16.89 -20.04
N GLU A 274 0.66 16.99 -20.44
CA GLU A 274 1.28 16.04 -21.38
C GLU A 274 1.19 14.60 -20.87
N VAL A 275 1.62 14.36 -19.63
CA VAL A 275 1.60 13.04 -18.98
C VAL A 275 0.17 12.53 -18.79
N ARG A 276 -0.76 13.39 -18.39
CA ARG A 276 -2.19 13.05 -18.22
C ARG A 276 -2.82 12.52 -19.50
N ARG A 277 -2.49 13.10 -20.67
CA ARG A 277 -3.00 12.61 -21.97
C ARG A 277 -2.51 11.20 -22.29
N LEU A 278 -1.33 10.81 -21.81
CA LEU A 278 -0.80 9.46 -22.05
C LEU A 278 -1.69 8.38 -21.41
N ILE A 279 -2.25 8.66 -20.23
CA ILE A 279 -3.18 7.75 -19.54
C ILE A 279 -4.42 7.48 -20.39
N GLN A 280 -4.94 8.48 -21.08
CA GLN A 280 -6.14 8.35 -21.91
C GLN A 280 -5.91 7.52 -23.18
N THR A 281 -4.64 7.34 -23.58
CA THR A 281 -4.26 6.62 -24.80
C THR A 281 -3.85 5.17 -24.56
N LYS A 282 -3.74 4.73 -23.30
CA LYS A 282 -3.42 3.36 -22.91
C LYS A 282 -4.68 2.61 -22.48
#